data_AF-A0A3M2CV09-F1
#
_entry.id   AF-A0A3M2CV09-F1
#
_cell.length_a   1.000
_cell.length_b   1.000
_cell.length_c   1.000
_cell.angle_alpha   90.00
_cell.angle_beta   90.00
_cell.angle_gamma   90.00
#
_symmetry.space_group_name_H-M   'P 1'
#
loop_
_entity.id
_entity.type
_entity.pdbx_description
1 polymer ?
#
loop_
_entity_poly.entity_id
_entity_poly.type
_entity_poly.pdbx_seq_one_letter_code
_entity_poly.pdbx_strand_id
1 'polypeptide(L)'
;MLHLTVTGRADPASAAPFRDRLLANSSRSSRSLGSRAALILLPVLFLFLSTSSGIGVAADWSVGQTIVLHAKKPVGVPVHQRPAPSFLRHVPDGTTAIVERIDPATGWLRIRLADGEHVWVSPRYVRDVASARDRPHNDTTAHRQEGSIPSAAAVWDSPDACRQAVEAGARLPRAEDRIRVATWNVRWFPIGHPPEEPSDDRTDLEWMACVLVWMQPDLLAVQESLGTSQADAAWDRLVRILETNTGGNWRWIRPQCGDPDGHHLLFLWNDSRVAMSDVRVLWPLNAKARHAGEACAAGLRPGLYAYVRSRRPHGVDFHLVTVHLKSGPTVDALDLRHRALNRIDQVTPPLLAQDGDIVILGDFNTMGAGDRRSQRYELKSLRRLVAKERPGFDDLPIVPRCTQYFRGRGGWLDHVLVSRTMREVSSRTAHVSGYCEQFQCRPIEGPYPLAYRRLSDHCPVWIDLLDRDDD
;
A
#
# COMPACT_ATOMS: atom_id res chain seq x y z
N MET A 1 -36.79 -43.62 36.67
CA MET A 1 -37.93 -44.38 36.14
C MET A 1 -39.02 -43.39 35.75
N LEU A 2 -39.06 -43.00 34.47
CA LEU A 2 -40.22 -42.53 33.68
C LEU A 2 -39.66 -41.82 32.43
N HIS A 3 -39.62 -42.59 31.35
CA HIS A 3 -39.34 -42.17 29.98
C HIS A 3 -40.55 -41.43 29.41
N LEU A 4 -40.30 -40.35 28.67
CA LEU A 4 -41.27 -39.78 27.74
C LEU A 4 -40.57 -39.57 26.39
N THR A 5 -40.93 -40.44 25.47
CA THR A 5 -40.48 -40.51 24.08
C THR A 5 -41.50 -39.74 23.23
N VAL A 6 -41.05 -38.73 22.47
CA VAL A 6 -41.88 -38.05 21.47
C VAL A 6 -41.32 -38.38 20.09
N THR A 7 -42.08 -39.16 19.33
CA THR A 7 -41.82 -39.50 17.93
C THR A 7 -42.75 -38.68 17.05
N GLY A 8 -42.20 -37.68 16.36
CA GLY A 8 -42.88 -36.92 15.31
C GLY A 8 -42.37 -37.33 13.93
N ARG A 9 -43.20 -38.07 13.18
CA ARG A 9 -43.02 -38.33 11.74
C ARG A 9 -43.39 -37.06 10.96
N ALA A 10 -42.53 -36.65 10.03
CA ALA A 10 -42.84 -35.64 9.02
C ALA A 10 -42.95 -36.32 7.64
N ASP A 11 -44.08 -36.14 6.98
CA ASP A 11 -44.32 -36.52 5.58
C ASP A 11 -43.59 -35.56 4.62
N PRO A 12 -42.98 -36.04 3.53
CA PRO A 12 -42.48 -35.20 2.45
C PRO A 12 -43.47 -35.19 1.27
N ALA A 13 -44.08 -34.05 0.97
CA ALA A 13 -44.91 -33.88 -0.22
C ALA A 13 -44.48 -32.67 -1.06
N SER A 14 -44.08 -33.01 -2.29
CA SER A 14 -44.13 -32.25 -3.55
C SER A 14 -43.42 -30.89 -3.64
N ALA A 15 -42.24 -30.93 -4.27
CA ALA A 15 -41.71 -29.84 -5.07
C ALA A 15 -42.28 -29.94 -6.50
N ALA A 16 -42.87 -28.86 -6.99
CA ALA A 16 -43.20 -28.66 -8.41
C ALA A 16 -42.45 -27.41 -8.92
N PRO A 17 -41.85 -27.44 -10.14
CA PRO A 17 -41.09 -26.31 -10.65
C PRO A 17 -41.98 -25.32 -11.42
N PHE A 18 -41.90 -24.06 -11.05
CA PHE A 18 -42.49 -22.95 -11.79
C PHE A 18 -41.49 -22.48 -12.86
N ARG A 19 -41.73 -22.86 -14.12
CA ARG A 19 -41.10 -22.27 -15.30
C ARG A 19 -42.19 -21.79 -16.27
N ASP A 20 -41.81 -20.77 -17.03
CA ASP A 20 -42.50 -20.18 -18.18
C ASP A 20 -43.61 -19.16 -17.88
N ARG A 21 -43.24 -17.88 -18.06
CA ARG A 21 -43.80 -16.95 -19.06
C ARG A 21 -43.40 -15.52 -18.69
N LEU A 22 -42.68 -14.84 -19.57
CA LEU A 22 -43.26 -13.73 -20.33
C LEU A 22 -42.25 -13.17 -21.35
N LEU A 23 -42.73 -13.20 -22.58
CA LEU A 23 -42.14 -12.70 -23.80
C LEU A 23 -42.16 -11.16 -23.83
N ALA A 24 -41.14 -10.63 -24.50
CA ALA A 24 -41.19 -9.56 -25.50
C ALA A 24 -42.24 -8.44 -25.32
N ASN A 25 -41.76 -7.22 -25.04
CA ASN A 25 -42.19 -6.01 -25.74
C ASN A 25 -41.39 -4.79 -25.29
N SER A 26 -40.61 -4.18 -26.20
CA SER A 26 -40.52 -2.72 -26.36
C SER A 26 -39.49 -2.33 -27.42
N SER A 27 -39.92 -2.38 -28.68
CA SER A 27 -39.32 -1.60 -29.76
C SER A 27 -40.22 -0.40 -30.07
N ARG A 28 -39.78 0.82 -29.74
CA ARG A 28 -40.21 2.16 -30.20
C ARG A 28 -39.45 3.15 -29.30
N SER A 29 -38.88 4.26 -29.75
CA SER A 29 -39.14 5.10 -30.89
C SER A 29 -37.93 6.03 -31.06
N SER A 30 -37.29 6.01 -32.22
CA SER A 30 -36.36 7.04 -32.67
C SER A 30 -37.11 8.34 -32.97
N ARG A 31 -36.79 9.42 -32.23
CA ARG A 31 -37.07 10.81 -32.65
C ARG A 31 -35.81 11.63 -32.43
N SER A 32 -35.01 11.84 -33.47
CA SER A 32 -34.03 12.93 -33.49
C SER A 32 -34.61 14.07 -34.32
N LEU A 33 -34.81 15.20 -33.66
CA LEU A 33 -35.22 16.45 -34.28
C LEU A 33 -34.18 16.90 -35.31
N GLY A 34 -34.68 17.35 -36.46
CA GLY A 34 -33.93 18.23 -37.33
C GLY A 34 -33.75 19.60 -36.68
N SER A 35 -32.59 20.20 -36.89
CA SER A 35 -32.43 21.66 -36.82
C SER A 35 -31.58 22.10 -37.99
N ARG A 36 -32.24 22.92 -38.81
CA ARG A 36 -31.70 23.58 -39.98
C ARG A 36 -30.74 24.68 -39.55
N ALA A 37 -29.80 24.92 -40.47
CA ALA A 37 -28.85 26.00 -40.53
C ALA A 37 -29.41 27.39 -40.16
N ALA A 38 -28.57 28.19 -39.51
CA ALA A 38 -28.53 29.63 -39.72
C ALA A 38 -27.05 30.06 -39.79
N LEU A 39 -26.69 30.53 -40.97
CA LEU A 39 -25.41 31.01 -41.44
C LEU A 39 -25.38 32.52 -41.14
N ILE A 40 -24.40 33.03 -40.36
CA ILE A 40 -24.06 34.46 -40.35
C ILE A 40 -22.53 34.62 -40.38
N LEU A 41 -22.07 35.12 -41.53
CA LEU A 41 -20.80 35.77 -41.89
C LEU A 41 -20.46 36.94 -40.93
N LEU A 42 -19.21 37.23 -40.52
CA LEU A 42 -18.13 37.97 -41.22
C LEU A 42 -17.03 38.33 -40.16
N PRO A 43 -15.87 38.97 -40.49
CA PRO A 43 -14.53 38.50 -40.15
C PRO A 43 -13.76 39.45 -39.23
N VAL A 44 -12.78 38.97 -38.47
CA VAL A 44 -11.68 39.82 -38.00
C VAL A 44 -10.37 39.05 -38.09
N LEU A 45 -9.68 39.34 -39.19
CA LEU A 45 -8.28 39.10 -39.45
C LEU A 45 -7.46 40.02 -38.53
N PHE A 46 -6.76 39.47 -37.53
CA PHE A 46 -5.66 40.18 -36.89
C PHE A 46 -4.42 39.29 -36.85
N LEU A 47 -3.43 39.70 -37.65
CA LEU A 47 -2.07 39.21 -37.66
C LEU A 47 -1.48 39.21 -36.24
N PHE A 48 -0.99 38.06 -35.78
CA PHE A 48 0.11 37.98 -34.82
C PHE A 48 1.14 36.98 -35.35
N LEU A 49 1.96 37.47 -36.30
CA LEU A 49 3.26 36.90 -36.61
C LEU A 49 4.24 37.40 -35.54
N SER A 50 4.32 36.71 -34.41
CA SER A 50 5.41 36.88 -33.45
C SER A 50 6.52 35.89 -33.78
N THR A 51 7.56 36.44 -34.40
CA THR A 51 8.87 35.85 -34.64
C THR A 51 9.57 35.54 -33.31
N SER A 52 9.38 34.34 -32.79
CA SER A 52 10.19 33.80 -31.69
C SER A 52 11.54 33.28 -32.21
N SER A 53 12.37 34.19 -32.73
CA SER A 53 13.80 33.92 -32.89
C SER A 53 14.44 34.01 -31.51
N GLY A 54 14.34 32.91 -30.75
CA GLY A 54 15.13 32.76 -29.54
C GLY A 54 16.60 32.77 -29.92
N ILE A 55 17.30 33.82 -29.54
CA ILE A 55 18.77 33.86 -29.52
C ILE A 55 19.18 32.78 -28.51
N GLY A 56 19.44 31.57 -29.01
CA GLY A 56 20.03 30.50 -28.24
C GLY A 56 21.46 30.90 -27.95
N VAL A 57 21.74 31.30 -26.70
CA VAL A 57 23.11 31.30 -26.19
C VAL A 57 23.57 29.85 -26.30
N ALA A 58 24.44 29.57 -27.28
CA ALA A 58 25.07 28.27 -27.40
C ALA A 58 25.87 28.07 -26.11
N ALA A 59 25.42 27.13 -25.26
CA ALA A 59 26.25 26.71 -24.15
C ALA A 59 27.46 25.98 -24.75
N ASP A 60 28.65 26.54 -24.55
CA ASP A 60 29.90 25.97 -25.06
C ASP A 60 30.30 24.77 -24.21
N TRP A 61 29.84 23.58 -24.61
CA TRP A 61 30.30 22.33 -24.02
C TRP A 61 31.64 21.93 -24.65
N SER A 62 32.55 21.39 -23.84
CA SER A 62 33.85 20.89 -24.32
C SER A 62 33.98 19.38 -24.15
N VAL A 63 34.65 18.71 -25.09
CA VAL A 63 35.02 17.29 -24.92
C VAL A 63 35.95 17.16 -23.70
N GLY A 64 35.65 16.20 -22.83
CA GLY A 64 36.30 15.99 -21.54
C GLY A 64 35.58 16.67 -20.36
N GLN A 65 34.62 17.57 -20.61
CA GLN A 65 33.88 18.25 -19.55
C GLN A 65 32.96 17.28 -18.79
N THR A 66 33.00 17.34 -17.47
CA THR A 66 31.99 16.70 -16.62
C THR A 66 30.73 17.56 -16.59
N ILE A 67 29.58 16.92 -16.80
CA ILE A 67 28.27 17.55 -16.83
C ILE A 67 27.31 16.83 -15.88
N VAL A 68 26.25 17.53 -15.47
CA VAL A 68 25.13 16.94 -14.71
C VAL A 68 23.87 16.97 -15.56
N LEU A 69 23.22 15.82 -15.66
CA LEU A 69 21.97 15.65 -16.39
C LEU A 69 20.80 16.07 -15.51
N HIS A 70 19.94 16.94 -16.02
CA HIS A 70 18.77 17.46 -15.32
C HIS A 70 17.48 17.07 -16.05
N ALA A 71 16.64 16.27 -15.39
CA ALA A 71 15.36 15.83 -15.90
C ALA A 71 14.35 16.99 -15.91
N LYS A 72 13.51 17.05 -16.96
CA LYS A 72 12.36 17.97 -16.99
C LYS A 72 11.06 17.31 -16.51
N LYS A 73 11.13 16.01 -16.22
CA LYS A 73 10.02 15.17 -15.79
C LYS A 73 10.51 14.14 -14.77
N PRO A 74 9.66 13.65 -13.86
CA PRO A 74 10.05 12.65 -12.85
C PRO A 74 10.50 11.28 -13.36
N VAL A 75 10.53 11.06 -14.68
CA VAL A 75 10.98 9.81 -15.33
C VAL A 75 12.48 9.81 -15.62
N GLY A 76 13.16 10.95 -15.46
CA GLY A 76 14.60 11.09 -15.73
C GLY A 76 14.91 11.82 -17.03
N VAL A 77 16.19 11.79 -17.41
CA VAL A 77 16.71 12.39 -18.65
C VAL A 77 16.67 11.34 -19.77
N PRO A 78 15.99 11.60 -20.89
CA PRO A 78 16.00 10.67 -22.01
C PRO A 78 17.37 10.68 -22.68
N VAL A 79 17.92 9.48 -22.87
CA VAL A 79 19.16 9.24 -23.61
C VAL A 79 18.86 8.45 -24.89
N HIS A 80 19.74 8.54 -25.87
CA HIS A 80 19.48 8.14 -27.25
C HIS A 80 20.65 7.39 -27.88
N GLN A 81 20.37 6.54 -28.86
CA GLN A 81 21.39 5.76 -29.58
C GLN A 81 22.20 6.57 -30.60
N ARG A 82 21.62 7.65 -31.15
CA ARG A 82 22.16 8.51 -32.21
C ARG A 82 21.94 9.99 -31.84
N PRO A 83 22.64 10.96 -32.47
CA PRO A 83 22.44 12.40 -32.24
C PRO A 83 21.14 12.92 -32.88
N ALA A 84 20.03 12.24 -32.62
CA ALA A 84 18.70 12.52 -33.15
C ALA A 84 17.66 11.87 -32.21
N PRO A 85 16.36 12.14 -32.39
CA PRO A 85 15.29 11.45 -31.66
C PRO A 85 15.29 9.92 -31.92
N SER A 86 16.17 9.19 -31.24
CA SER A 86 16.31 7.72 -31.26
C SER A 86 16.38 7.22 -29.82
N PHE A 87 15.25 7.36 -29.12
CA PHE A 87 15.14 7.08 -27.69
C PHE A 87 15.68 5.69 -27.34
N LEU A 88 16.51 5.62 -26.30
CA LEU A 88 17.07 4.37 -25.77
C LEU A 88 16.45 4.04 -24.42
N ARG A 89 16.68 4.89 -23.42
CA ARG A 89 16.19 4.76 -22.04
C ARG A 89 16.17 6.12 -21.35
N HIS A 90 15.68 6.16 -20.12
CA HIS A 90 15.93 7.30 -19.23
C HIS A 90 17.07 6.99 -18.27
N VAL A 91 17.81 8.02 -17.88
CA VAL A 91 18.76 7.99 -16.75
C VAL A 91 18.23 8.87 -15.61
N PRO A 92 18.53 8.58 -14.34
CA PRO A 92 18.06 9.38 -13.20
C PRO A 92 18.43 10.86 -13.31
N ASP A 93 17.62 11.72 -12.68
CA ASP A 93 17.98 13.13 -12.49
C ASP A 93 19.25 13.25 -11.64
N GLY A 94 20.08 14.25 -11.93
CA GLY A 94 21.36 14.47 -11.25
C GLY A 94 22.50 13.54 -11.70
N THR A 95 22.28 12.65 -12.69
CA THR A 95 23.31 11.76 -13.22
C THR A 95 24.50 12.57 -13.75
N THR A 96 25.72 12.25 -13.29
CA THR A 96 26.97 12.83 -13.82
C THR A 96 27.44 12.06 -15.04
N ALA A 97 28.00 12.77 -16.02
CA ALA A 97 28.57 12.17 -17.22
C ALA A 97 29.76 12.99 -17.75
N ILE A 98 30.59 12.38 -18.59
CA ILE A 98 31.69 13.07 -19.29
C ILE A 98 31.32 13.22 -20.75
N VAL A 99 31.43 14.44 -21.30
CA VAL A 99 31.23 14.70 -22.73
C VAL A 99 32.39 14.10 -23.51
N GLU A 100 32.13 13.16 -24.41
CA GLU A 100 33.16 12.51 -25.23
C GLU A 100 33.18 13.02 -26.66
N ARG A 101 32.02 13.43 -27.19
CA ARG A 101 31.91 13.97 -28.55
C ARG A 101 30.71 14.90 -28.63
N ILE A 102 30.82 15.90 -29.49
CA ILE A 102 29.72 16.80 -29.85
C ILE A 102 29.41 16.59 -31.32
N ASP A 103 28.13 16.38 -31.63
CA ASP A 103 27.70 16.27 -33.02
C ASP A 103 27.69 17.67 -33.65
N PRO A 104 28.47 17.94 -34.71
CA PRO A 104 28.62 19.28 -35.27
C PRO A 104 27.36 19.78 -35.99
N ALA A 105 26.47 18.87 -36.41
CA ALA A 105 25.26 19.25 -37.14
C ALA A 105 24.08 19.59 -36.21
N THR A 106 23.97 18.88 -35.08
CA THR A 106 22.80 18.95 -34.19
C THR A 106 23.11 19.52 -32.82
N GLY A 107 24.39 19.60 -32.45
CA GLY A 107 24.83 20.00 -31.11
C GLY A 107 24.56 18.97 -30.01
N TRP A 108 24.11 17.75 -30.36
CA TRP A 108 23.91 16.69 -29.38
C TRP A 108 25.23 16.25 -28.74
N LEU A 109 25.18 15.84 -27.48
CA LEU A 109 26.36 15.43 -26.74
C LEU A 109 26.38 13.91 -26.65
N ARG A 110 27.47 13.28 -27.12
CA ARG A 110 27.79 11.90 -26.78
C ARG A 110 28.50 11.93 -25.43
N ILE A 111 27.93 11.22 -24.47
CA ILE A 111 28.37 11.24 -23.08
C ILE A 111 28.72 9.82 -22.65
N ARG A 112 29.68 9.70 -21.74
CA ARG A 112 29.97 8.46 -21.03
C ARG A 112 29.47 8.56 -19.59
N LEU A 113 28.63 7.60 -19.22
CA LEU A 113 28.09 7.44 -17.88
C LEU A 113 29.11 6.77 -16.96
N ALA A 114 28.82 6.74 -15.65
CA ALA A 114 29.70 6.16 -14.64
C ALA A 114 29.92 4.63 -14.81
N ASP A 115 28.94 3.94 -15.38
CA ASP A 115 29.00 2.50 -15.73
C ASP A 115 29.80 2.22 -17.02
N GLY A 116 30.31 3.27 -17.69
CA GLY A 116 31.03 3.17 -18.95
C GLY A 116 30.14 3.16 -20.20
N GLU A 117 28.81 3.19 -20.07
CA GLU A 117 27.91 3.23 -21.22
C GLU A 117 28.03 4.57 -21.98
N HIS A 118 27.97 4.49 -23.32
CA HIS A 118 28.05 5.64 -24.22
C HIS A 118 26.69 5.94 -24.83
N VAL A 119 26.13 7.11 -24.55
CA VAL A 119 24.79 7.49 -25.02
C VAL A 119 24.77 8.93 -25.55
N TRP A 120 23.75 9.27 -26.32
CA TRP A 120 23.52 10.65 -26.78
C TRP A 120 22.46 11.36 -25.94
N VAL A 121 22.70 12.62 -25.59
CA VAL A 121 21.76 13.47 -24.87
C VAL A 121 21.61 14.83 -25.54
N SER A 122 20.40 15.39 -25.49
CA SER A 122 20.16 16.76 -25.94
C SER A 122 20.69 17.77 -24.91
N PRO A 123 21.40 18.84 -25.33
CA PRO A 123 21.95 19.86 -24.43
C PRO A 123 20.93 20.49 -23.48
N ARG A 124 19.64 20.46 -23.84
CA ARG A 124 18.54 20.99 -23.01
C ARG A 124 18.34 20.26 -21.68
N TYR A 125 18.98 19.10 -21.50
CA TYR A 125 18.98 18.32 -20.26
C TYR A 125 20.31 18.41 -19.52
N VAL A 126 21.19 19.33 -19.89
CA VAL A 126 22.52 19.44 -19.32
C VAL A 126 22.63 20.75 -18.55
N ARG A 127 23.12 20.68 -17.32
CA ARG A 127 23.54 21.86 -16.54
C ARG A 127 25.05 21.85 -16.36
N ASP A 128 25.63 23.04 -16.47
CA ASP A 128 27.06 23.21 -16.24
C ASP A 128 27.36 23.07 -14.74
N VAL A 129 28.36 22.25 -14.42
CA VAL A 129 28.83 22.02 -13.04
C VAL A 129 29.38 23.32 -12.45
N ALA A 130 29.91 24.22 -13.28
CA ALA A 130 30.36 25.54 -12.83
C ALA A 130 29.19 26.40 -12.32
N SER A 131 28.01 26.31 -12.95
CA SER A 131 26.82 27.10 -12.59
C SER A 131 26.09 26.61 -11.33
N ALA A 132 26.44 25.43 -10.80
CA ALA A 132 25.87 24.91 -9.55
C ALA A 132 26.58 25.42 -8.29
N ARG A 133 27.71 26.14 -8.43
CA ARG A 133 28.54 26.62 -7.31
C ARG A 133 28.20 28.04 -6.79
N ASP A 134 27.36 28.81 -7.49
CA ASP A 134 27.16 30.25 -7.19
C ASP A 134 25.83 30.62 -6.49
N ARG A 135 25.27 29.74 -5.66
CA ARG A 135 24.26 30.18 -4.68
C ARG A 135 24.81 30.09 -3.26
N PRO A 136 25.15 31.23 -2.62
CA PRO A 136 25.62 31.23 -1.25
C PRO A 136 24.43 30.97 -0.33
N HIS A 137 24.40 29.78 0.27
CA HIS A 137 23.65 29.57 1.50
C HIS A 137 24.64 29.77 2.67
N ASN A 138 24.44 30.85 3.41
CA ASN A 138 25.16 31.14 4.65
C ASN A 138 24.94 30.04 5.68
N ASP A 139 26.07 29.62 6.27
CA ASP A 139 26.30 29.04 7.59
C ASP A 139 25.45 27.82 8.03
N THR A 140 26.05 26.70 8.41
CA THR A 140 27.02 26.64 9.51
C THR A 140 27.87 25.36 9.46
N THR A 141 29.16 25.53 9.79
CA THR A 141 30.08 24.56 10.42
C THR A 141 30.33 23.19 9.76
N ALA A 142 31.58 23.03 9.35
CA ALA A 142 32.23 21.77 9.00
C ALA A 142 32.07 20.70 10.09
N HIS A 143 31.14 19.78 9.90
CA HIS A 143 31.23 18.43 10.46
C HIS A 143 31.68 17.46 9.37
N ARG A 144 32.72 16.70 9.71
CA ARG A 144 33.15 15.44 9.11
C ARG A 144 31.94 14.70 8.52
N GLN A 145 31.93 14.37 7.22
CA GLN A 145 30.91 13.50 6.64
C GLN A 145 31.10 12.08 7.21
N GLU A 146 30.53 11.86 8.39
CA GLU A 146 30.06 10.55 8.84
C GLU A 146 28.98 10.05 7.88
N GLY A 147 29.00 8.74 7.65
CA GLY A 147 28.39 8.05 6.52
C GLY A 147 26.96 8.47 6.17
N SER A 148 26.70 8.64 4.88
CA SER A 148 25.35 8.76 4.36
C SER A 148 24.52 7.55 4.78
N ILE A 149 23.53 7.76 5.64
CA ILE A 149 22.56 6.74 6.02
C ILE A 149 21.94 6.17 4.73
N PRO A 150 21.91 4.83 4.54
CA PRO A 150 21.28 4.23 3.38
C PRO A 150 19.84 4.73 3.20
N SER A 151 19.46 5.07 1.97
CA SER A 151 18.09 5.53 1.69
C SER A 151 17.06 4.47 2.12
N ALA A 152 15.87 4.90 2.55
CA ALA A 152 14.77 4.00 2.90
C ALA A 152 14.47 2.95 1.82
N ALA A 153 14.75 3.25 0.55
CA ALA A 153 14.65 2.30 -0.54
C ALA A 153 15.58 1.09 -0.37
N ALA A 154 16.83 1.27 0.07
CA ALA A 154 17.82 0.18 0.10
C ALA A 154 17.40 -1.01 0.97
N VAL A 155 16.64 -0.76 2.05
CA VAL A 155 16.13 -1.78 2.99
C VAL A 155 15.27 -2.84 2.29
N TRP A 156 14.64 -2.48 1.18
CA TRP A 156 13.69 -3.31 0.45
C TRP A 156 14.27 -3.93 -0.83
N ASP A 157 15.54 -3.67 -1.13
CA ASP A 157 16.20 -4.23 -2.32
C ASP A 157 16.68 -5.67 -2.08
N SER A 158 17.26 -5.94 -0.90
CA SER A 158 17.75 -7.27 -0.53
C SER A 158 17.87 -7.46 0.99
N PRO A 159 17.93 -8.72 1.47
CA PRO A 159 18.22 -9.02 2.88
C PRO A 159 19.51 -8.37 3.39
N ASP A 160 20.58 -8.38 2.59
CA ASP A 160 21.88 -7.80 2.96
C ASP A 160 21.82 -6.29 3.08
N ALA A 161 21.16 -5.62 2.14
CA ALA A 161 20.99 -4.17 2.18
C ALA A 161 20.18 -3.72 3.40
N CYS A 162 19.13 -4.48 3.76
CA CYS A 162 18.40 -4.26 5.01
C CYS A 162 19.31 -4.37 6.22
N ARG A 163 20.03 -5.50 6.34
CA ARG A 163 20.90 -5.78 7.48
C ARG A 163 21.97 -4.70 7.65
N GLN A 164 22.66 -4.33 6.57
CA GLN A 164 23.66 -3.27 6.58
C GLN A 164 23.06 -1.93 7.04
N ALA A 165 21.85 -1.57 6.57
CA ALA A 165 21.18 -0.36 7.01
C ALA A 165 20.85 -0.40 8.50
N VAL A 166 20.28 -1.51 8.99
CA VAL A 166 19.92 -1.67 10.40
C VAL A 166 21.16 -1.66 11.32
N GLU A 167 22.24 -2.33 10.93
CA GLU A 167 23.53 -2.36 11.63
C GLU A 167 24.21 -0.99 11.65
N ALA A 168 24.06 -0.20 10.58
CA ALA A 168 24.50 1.20 10.53
C ALA A 168 23.59 2.15 11.35
N GLY A 169 22.60 1.62 12.08
CA GLY A 169 21.69 2.42 12.90
C GLY A 169 20.54 3.07 12.14
N ALA A 170 20.38 2.79 10.83
CA ALA A 170 19.27 3.35 10.05
C ALA A 170 17.93 2.82 10.57
N ARG A 171 16.98 3.72 10.77
CA ARG A 171 15.59 3.41 11.16
C ARG A 171 14.64 4.32 10.40
N LEU A 172 13.42 3.86 10.17
CA LEU A 172 12.34 4.70 9.66
C LEU A 172 11.99 5.75 10.72
N PRO A 173 12.16 7.06 10.45
CA PRO A 173 12.00 8.09 11.48
C PRO A 173 10.67 7.99 12.22
N ARG A 174 10.74 8.09 13.54
CA ARG A 174 9.59 8.08 14.46
C ARG A 174 9.95 8.94 15.68
N ALA A 175 9.05 9.82 16.09
CA ALA A 175 9.25 10.56 17.34
C ALA A 175 9.07 9.62 18.55
N GLU A 176 9.78 9.89 19.65
CA GLU A 176 9.76 9.03 20.85
C GLU A 176 8.39 8.98 21.54
N ASP A 177 7.61 10.06 21.38
CA ASP A 177 6.27 10.24 21.91
C ASP A 177 5.19 9.58 21.03
N ARG A 178 5.54 8.57 20.21
CA ARG A 178 4.63 7.95 19.27
C ARG A 178 4.50 6.45 19.44
N ILE A 179 3.28 5.95 19.25
CA ILE A 179 2.99 4.54 19.01
C ILE A 179 2.79 4.32 17.52
N ARG A 180 3.62 3.49 16.90
CA ARG A 180 3.49 3.13 15.48
C ARG A 180 2.62 1.90 15.31
N VAL A 181 1.49 2.07 14.63
CA VAL A 181 0.55 1.01 14.31
C VAL A 181 0.62 0.73 12.81
N ALA A 182 0.83 -0.54 12.45
CA ALA A 182 0.96 -0.98 11.07
C ALA A 182 -0.01 -2.11 10.71
N THR A 183 -0.25 -2.28 9.41
CA THR A 183 -0.94 -3.44 8.83
C THR A 183 -0.16 -3.97 7.64
N TRP A 184 -0.13 -5.29 7.48
CA TRP A 184 0.54 -5.94 6.36
C TRP A 184 -0.09 -7.30 6.02
N ASN A 185 -0.60 -7.44 4.79
CA ASN A 185 -0.88 -8.75 4.20
C ASN A 185 0.46 -9.40 3.82
N VAL A 186 0.76 -10.59 4.33
CA VAL A 186 2.08 -11.24 4.19
C VAL A 186 2.08 -12.46 3.26
N ARG A 187 1.14 -12.49 2.29
CA ARG A 187 0.96 -13.49 1.23
C ARG A 187 1.28 -14.93 1.64
N TRP A 188 0.25 -15.70 2.01
CA TRP A 188 0.40 -17.13 2.33
C TRP A 188 1.54 -17.45 3.32
N PHE A 189 1.68 -16.67 4.39
CA PHE A 189 2.80 -16.84 5.32
C PHE A 189 2.74 -18.19 6.05
N PRO A 190 3.85 -18.95 6.16
CA PRO A 190 5.22 -18.58 5.80
C PRO A 190 5.67 -19.12 4.42
N ILE A 191 4.77 -19.78 3.69
CA ILE A 191 5.11 -20.47 2.45
C ILE A 191 5.25 -19.52 1.26
N GLY A 192 4.61 -18.34 1.30
CA GLY A 192 4.81 -17.28 0.32
C GLY A 192 4.08 -17.49 -1.01
N HIS A 193 3.35 -18.60 -1.20
CA HIS A 193 2.64 -18.91 -2.43
C HIS A 193 1.43 -19.82 -2.14
N PRO A 194 0.41 -19.85 -3.02
CA PRO A 194 -0.69 -20.81 -2.91
C PRO A 194 -0.20 -22.25 -3.17
N PRO A 195 -0.84 -23.29 -2.59
CA PRO A 195 -0.49 -24.69 -2.78
C PRO A 195 -0.47 -25.14 -4.24
N GLU A 196 -1.32 -24.54 -5.08
CA GLU A 196 -1.46 -24.87 -6.50
C GLU A 196 -0.33 -24.30 -7.37
N GLU A 197 0.44 -23.33 -6.87
CA GLU A 197 1.55 -22.68 -7.59
C GLU A 197 2.83 -22.79 -6.75
N PRO A 198 3.43 -23.99 -6.62
CA PRO A 198 4.61 -24.19 -5.79
C PRO A 198 5.77 -23.32 -6.28
N SER A 199 6.41 -22.61 -5.35
CA SER A 199 7.57 -21.76 -5.59
C SER A 199 8.58 -21.87 -4.45
N ASP A 200 9.85 -21.62 -4.73
CA ASP A 200 10.89 -21.48 -3.71
C ASP A 200 10.86 -20.09 -3.01
N ASP A 201 9.92 -19.23 -3.41
CA ASP A 201 9.69 -17.88 -2.88
C ASP A 201 9.01 -17.88 -1.48
N ARG A 202 9.50 -18.73 -0.57
CA ARG A 202 9.09 -18.70 0.84
C ARG A 202 9.38 -17.34 1.46
N THR A 203 8.57 -16.97 2.46
CA THR A 203 8.81 -15.74 3.21
C THR A 203 10.18 -15.80 3.88
N ASP A 204 11.02 -14.80 3.62
CA ASP A 204 12.34 -14.64 4.21
C ASP A 204 12.19 -14.02 5.61
N LEU A 205 12.25 -14.86 6.65
CA LEU A 205 11.94 -14.45 8.02
C LEU A 205 12.98 -13.48 8.58
N GLU A 206 14.25 -13.67 8.23
CA GLU A 206 15.36 -12.81 8.63
C GLU A 206 15.24 -11.43 7.99
N TRP A 207 14.91 -11.39 6.70
CA TRP A 207 14.67 -10.11 6.02
C TRP A 207 13.41 -9.43 6.53
N MET A 208 12.31 -10.17 6.74
CA MET A 208 11.10 -9.64 7.35
C MET A 208 11.38 -9.04 8.73
N ALA A 209 12.12 -9.75 9.59
CA ALA A 209 12.51 -9.23 10.90
C ALA A 209 13.36 -7.96 10.78
N CYS A 210 14.33 -7.95 9.87
CA CYS A 210 15.16 -6.78 9.62
C CYS A 210 14.32 -5.56 9.18
N VAL A 211 13.37 -5.76 8.28
CA VAL A 211 12.42 -4.73 7.85
C VAL A 211 11.61 -4.22 9.03
N LEU A 212 11.10 -5.09 9.90
CA LEU A 212 10.34 -4.69 11.09
C LEU A 212 11.21 -3.92 12.10
N VAL A 213 12.47 -4.33 12.29
CA VAL A 213 13.43 -3.57 13.12
C VAL A 213 13.67 -2.18 12.54
N TRP A 214 13.81 -2.07 11.22
CA TRP A 214 13.96 -0.79 10.55
C TRP A 214 12.69 0.07 10.64
N MET A 215 11.51 -0.52 10.41
CA MET A 215 10.22 0.19 10.44
C MET A 215 9.79 0.62 11.85
N GLN A 216 10.24 -0.07 12.88
CA GLN A 216 9.89 0.18 14.29
C GLN A 216 8.37 0.22 14.56
N PRO A 217 7.55 -0.75 14.11
CA PRO A 217 6.16 -0.83 14.57
C PRO A 217 6.14 -1.21 16.06
N ASP A 218 5.26 -0.60 16.85
CA ASP A 218 4.95 -1.14 18.18
C ASP A 218 3.85 -2.20 18.08
N LEU A 219 3.01 -2.10 17.05
CA LEU A 219 1.94 -3.04 16.73
C LEU A 219 1.84 -3.26 15.23
N LEU A 220 1.68 -4.52 14.83
CA LEU A 220 1.43 -4.95 13.46
C LEU A 220 0.21 -5.87 13.41
N ALA A 221 -0.79 -5.48 12.64
CA ALA A 221 -1.85 -6.38 12.21
C ALA A 221 -1.47 -7.10 10.92
N VAL A 222 -1.68 -8.41 10.90
CA VAL A 222 -1.22 -9.28 9.83
C VAL A 222 -2.40 -9.99 9.18
N GLN A 223 -2.37 -10.08 7.86
CA GLN A 223 -3.31 -10.87 7.06
C GLN A 223 -2.57 -11.97 6.29
N GLU A 224 -3.25 -13.08 5.99
CA GLU A 224 -2.70 -14.23 5.24
C GLU A 224 -1.60 -15.02 5.96
N SER A 225 -1.61 -15.05 7.29
CA SER A 225 -0.93 -16.13 7.99
C SER A 225 -1.71 -17.42 7.80
N LEU A 226 -1.03 -18.52 7.47
CA LEU A 226 -1.61 -19.86 7.63
C LEU A 226 -1.81 -20.19 9.11
N GLY A 227 -2.68 -21.16 9.36
CA GLY A 227 -3.03 -21.72 10.67
C GLY A 227 -2.23 -22.97 11.05
N THR A 228 -1.16 -23.27 10.33
CA THR A 228 -0.36 -24.49 10.47
C THR A 228 0.72 -24.38 11.55
N SER A 229 1.20 -25.51 12.05
CA SER A 229 2.33 -25.54 13.00
C SER A 229 3.63 -24.95 12.42
N GLN A 230 3.80 -25.01 11.09
CA GLN A 230 4.91 -24.34 10.40
C GLN A 230 4.79 -22.82 10.50
N ALA A 231 3.59 -22.27 10.36
CA ALA A 231 3.35 -20.84 10.55
C ALA A 231 3.65 -20.41 11.99
N ASP A 232 3.25 -21.22 12.97
CA ASP A 232 3.50 -20.95 14.40
C ASP A 232 5.01 -20.90 14.70
N ALA A 233 5.75 -21.91 14.22
CA ALA A 233 7.19 -21.95 14.35
C ALA A 233 7.89 -20.76 13.66
N ALA A 234 7.35 -20.28 12.54
CA ALA A 234 7.87 -19.13 11.83
C ALA A 234 7.63 -17.81 12.61
N TRP A 235 6.44 -17.62 13.20
CA TRP A 235 6.16 -16.47 14.06
C TRP A 235 6.99 -16.48 15.34
N ASP A 236 7.15 -17.64 15.99
CA ASP A 236 8.01 -17.79 17.16
C ASP A 236 9.47 -17.46 16.83
N ARG A 237 9.93 -17.86 15.63
CA ARG A 237 11.27 -17.50 15.15
C ARG A 237 11.38 -15.99 14.91
N LEU A 238 10.38 -15.38 14.28
CA LEU A 238 10.36 -13.95 14.04
C LEU A 238 10.42 -13.16 15.35
N VAL A 239 9.61 -13.53 16.35
CA VAL A 239 9.64 -12.94 17.70
C VAL A 239 11.04 -13.01 18.31
N ARG A 240 11.69 -14.18 18.32
CA ARG A 240 13.05 -14.30 18.88
C ARG A 240 14.07 -13.38 18.18
N ILE A 241 13.97 -13.24 16.86
CA ILE A 241 14.84 -12.33 16.10
C ILE A 241 14.55 -10.87 16.50
N LEU A 242 13.28 -10.48 16.61
CA LEU A 242 12.87 -9.13 17.01
C LEU A 242 13.34 -8.81 18.44
N GLU A 243 13.13 -9.71 19.39
CA GLU A 243 13.58 -9.53 20.78
C GLU A 243 15.10 -9.33 20.86
N THR A 244 15.86 -10.13 20.10
CA THR A 244 17.31 -10.01 20.02
C THR A 244 17.75 -8.65 19.45
N ASN A 245 17.07 -8.16 18.41
CA ASN A 245 17.49 -6.96 17.68
C ASN A 245 16.97 -5.66 18.30
N THR A 246 15.87 -5.70 19.06
CA THR A 246 15.28 -4.48 19.64
C THR A 246 15.41 -4.41 21.16
N GLY A 247 15.77 -5.50 21.83
CA GLY A 247 15.78 -5.60 23.30
C GLY A 247 14.37 -5.46 23.93
N GLY A 248 13.32 -5.51 23.12
CA GLY A 248 11.93 -5.46 23.57
C GLY A 248 11.36 -6.87 23.70
N ASN A 249 10.29 -7.03 24.48
CA ASN A 249 9.55 -8.28 24.55
C ASN A 249 8.53 -8.28 23.41
N TRP A 250 8.54 -9.29 22.56
CA TRP A 250 7.62 -9.37 21.43
C TRP A 250 6.65 -10.53 21.61
N ARG A 251 5.42 -10.33 21.15
CA ARG A 251 4.37 -11.33 21.24
C ARG A 251 3.55 -11.35 19.98
N TRP A 252 2.99 -12.51 19.67
CA TRP A 252 2.02 -12.65 18.60
C TRP A 252 0.80 -13.44 19.07
N ILE A 253 -0.34 -13.22 18.44
CA ILE A 253 -1.56 -13.97 18.71
C ILE A 253 -2.38 -14.16 17.43
N ARG A 254 -2.83 -15.39 17.22
CA ARG A 254 -3.78 -15.78 16.17
C ARG A 254 -4.95 -16.51 16.83
N PRO A 255 -6.21 -16.07 16.62
CA PRO A 255 -7.35 -16.83 17.11
C PRO A 255 -7.43 -18.19 16.42
N GLN A 256 -7.86 -19.22 17.14
CA GLN A 256 -8.18 -20.52 16.55
C GLN A 256 -9.55 -20.43 15.86
N CYS A 257 -9.56 -20.05 14.58
CA CYS A 257 -10.79 -19.92 13.82
C CYS A 257 -10.57 -20.23 12.34
N GLY A 258 -11.28 -21.21 11.80
CA GLY A 258 -11.17 -21.62 10.40
C GLY A 258 -10.21 -22.80 10.19
N ASP A 259 -9.98 -23.14 8.91
CA ASP A 259 -9.12 -24.24 8.49
C ASP A 259 -7.63 -23.88 8.73
N PRO A 260 -6.79 -24.80 9.26
CA PRO A 260 -5.34 -24.58 9.38
C PRO A 260 -4.64 -24.17 8.08
N ASP A 261 -5.08 -24.67 6.93
CA ASP A 261 -4.51 -24.34 5.62
C ASP A 261 -5.15 -23.07 5.02
N GLY A 262 -6.14 -22.50 5.69
CA GLY A 262 -6.77 -21.23 5.34
C GLY A 262 -5.95 -20.02 5.76
N HIS A 263 -6.37 -18.84 5.27
CA HIS A 263 -5.77 -17.56 5.65
C HIS A 263 -6.38 -17.04 6.95
N HIS A 264 -5.53 -16.62 7.88
CA HIS A 264 -5.89 -16.08 9.18
C HIS A 264 -5.46 -14.63 9.35
N LEU A 265 -6.03 -14.01 10.39
CA LEU A 265 -5.63 -12.71 10.92
C LEU A 265 -4.78 -12.92 12.17
N LEU A 266 -3.79 -12.06 12.39
CA LEU A 266 -2.89 -12.13 13.54
C LEU A 266 -2.51 -10.73 14.00
N PHE A 267 -2.17 -10.60 15.28
CA PHE A 267 -1.43 -9.44 15.80
C PHE A 267 -0.02 -9.85 16.21
N LEU A 268 0.95 -8.99 15.91
CA LEU A 268 2.33 -9.03 16.39
C LEU A 268 2.61 -7.68 17.07
N TRP A 269 3.10 -7.67 18.31
CA TRP A 269 3.34 -6.42 19.02
C TRP A 269 4.56 -6.47 19.93
N ASN A 270 5.13 -5.29 20.18
CA ASN A 270 6.16 -5.07 21.18
C ASN A 270 5.48 -4.87 22.54
N ASP A 271 5.40 -5.95 23.31
CA ASP A 271 4.83 -5.97 24.66
C ASP A 271 5.62 -5.13 25.65
N SER A 272 6.83 -4.67 25.36
CA SER A 272 7.51 -3.66 26.18
C SER A 272 6.93 -2.25 26.01
N ARG A 273 6.21 -1.98 24.91
CA ARG A 273 5.67 -0.66 24.55
C ARG A 273 4.16 -0.58 24.73
N VAL A 274 3.44 -1.63 24.34
CA VAL A 274 1.98 -1.68 24.42
C VAL A 274 1.52 -3.00 25.06
N ALA A 275 0.48 -2.95 25.86
CA ALA A 275 -0.23 -4.11 26.35
C ALA A 275 -1.47 -4.36 25.48
N MET A 276 -1.75 -5.62 25.18
CA MET A 276 -2.93 -6.05 24.43
C MET A 276 -3.83 -6.91 25.30
N SER A 277 -5.13 -6.65 25.30
CA SER A 277 -6.12 -7.40 26.07
C SER A 277 -7.43 -7.61 25.28
N ASP A 278 -8.33 -8.44 25.82
CA ASP A 278 -9.64 -8.78 25.23
C ASP A 278 -9.57 -9.20 23.75
N VAL A 279 -8.60 -10.07 23.42
CA VAL A 279 -8.43 -10.53 22.03
C VAL A 279 -9.56 -11.48 21.66
N ARG A 280 -10.33 -11.13 20.62
CA ARG A 280 -11.49 -11.93 20.19
C ARG A 280 -11.80 -11.79 18.72
N VAL A 281 -12.51 -12.78 18.22
CA VAL A 281 -13.02 -12.82 16.84
C VAL A 281 -14.32 -12.03 16.73
N LEU A 282 -14.40 -11.16 15.73
CA LEU A 282 -15.58 -10.39 15.36
C LEU A 282 -16.32 -11.07 14.21
N TRP A 283 -17.14 -12.06 14.55
CA TRP A 283 -17.95 -12.81 13.60
C TRP A 283 -18.82 -11.95 12.67
N PRO A 284 -19.37 -10.77 13.07
CA PRO A 284 -20.19 -9.98 12.16
C PRO A 284 -19.46 -9.55 10.88
N LEU A 285 -18.13 -9.36 10.97
CA LEU A 285 -17.30 -8.95 9.84
C LEU A 285 -17.03 -10.10 8.84
N ASN A 286 -17.41 -11.34 9.16
CA ASN A 286 -17.59 -12.37 8.14
C ASN A 286 -18.97 -12.20 7.47
N ALA A 287 -18.97 -11.73 6.23
CA ALA A 287 -20.18 -11.44 5.45
C ALA A 287 -21.15 -12.63 5.27
N LYS A 288 -20.68 -13.87 5.47
CA LYS A 288 -21.51 -15.09 5.39
C LYS A 288 -21.93 -15.63 6.74
N ALA A 289 -21.30 -15.19 7.85
CA ALA A 289 -21.69 -15.62 9.19
C ALA A 289 -23.04 -15.01 9.58
N ARG A 290 -23.88 -15.83 10.23
CA ARG A 290 -25.18 -15.41 10.79
C ARG A 290 -25.17 -15.29 12.32
N HIS A 291 -24.23 -15.96 12.98
CA HIS A 291 -24.01 -15.93 14.42
C HIS A 291 -22.57 -16.31 14.79
N ALA A 292 -22.21 -16.20 16.07
CA ALA A 292 -20.84 -16.45 16.55
C ALA A 292 -20.28 -17.84 16.21
N GLY A 293 -21.09 -18.90 16.25
CA GLY A 293 -20.66 -20.26 15.87
C GLY A 293 -20.26 -20.43 14.40
N GLU A 294 -20.52 -19.44 13.54
CA GLU A 294 -20.18 -19.43 12.12
C GLU A 294 -19.07 -18.42 11.79
N ALA A 295 -18.32 -17.94 12.78
CA ALA A 295 -17.35 -16.85 12.60
C ALA A 295 -16.38 -17.08 11.42
N CYS A 296 -15.95 -18.32 11.19
CA CYS A 296 -15.07 -18.70 10.08
C CYS A 296 -15.75 -19.56 9.00
N ALA A 297 -17.08 -19.50 8.89
CA ALA A 297 -17.81 -20.26 7.89
C ALA A 297 -17.49 -19.79 6.46
N ALA A 298 -17.64 -20.73 5.51
CA ALA A 298 -17.60 -20.49 4.07
C ALA A 298 -16.29 -19.85 3.54
N GLY A 299 -15.16 -20.13 4.20
CA GLY A 299 -13.82 -19.69 3.78
C GLY A 299 -13.62 -18.17 3.85
N LEU A 300 -14.47 -17.45 4.58
CA LEU A 300 -14.30 -16.02 4.83
C LEU A 300 -13.76 -15.81 6.23
N ARG A 301 -12.99 -14.72 6.38
CA ARG A 301 -12.35 -14.37 7.63
C ARG A 301 -13.25 -13.41 8.40
N PRO A 302 -13.51 -13.67 9.69
CA PRO A 302 -14.08 -12.67 10.59
C PRO A 302 -13.04 -11.56 10.83
N GLY A 303 -13.44 -10.48 11.50
CA GLY A 303 -12.46 -9.52 12.01
C GLY A 303 -11.76 -10.09 13.24
N LEU A 304 -10.58 -9.56 13.56
CA LEU A 304 -9.88 -9.83 14.80
C LEU A 304 -9.76 -8.51 15.58
N TYR A 305 -10.19 -8.54 16.82
CA TYR A 305 -10.21 -7.38 17.72
C TYR A 305 -9.22 -7.59 18.87
N ALA A 306 -8.66 -6.48 19.34
CA ALA A 306 -8.05 -6.36 20.65
C ALA A 306 -8.22 -4.94 21.19
N TYR A 307 -8.13 -4.80 22.51
CA TYR A 307 -7.98 -3.49 23.15
C TYR A 307 -6.51 -3.28 23.51
N VAL A 308 -5.97 -2.12 23.13
CA VAL A 308 -4.55 -1.79 23.19
C VAL A 308 -4.36 -0.66 24.17
N ARG A 309 -3.41 -0.80 25.10
CA ARG A 309 -2.96 0.28 25.98
C ARG A 309 -1.47 0.50 25.85
N SER A 310 -1.02 1.74 25.75
CA SER A 310 0.38 2.06 25.96
C SER A 310 0.83 1.65 27.36
N ARG A 311 2.09 1.24 27.50
CA ARG A 311 2.72 1.01 28.81
C ARG A 311 3.26 2.27 29.44
N ARG A 312 3.27 3.39 28.71
CA ARG A 312 3.63 4.69 29.26
C ARG A 312 2.50 5.18 30.19
N PRO A 313 2.81 5.80 31.35
CA PRO A 313 1.80 6.47 32.15
C PRO A 313 1.06 7.52 31.33
N HIS A 314 -0.27 7.47 31.35
CA HIS A 314 -1.15 8.33 30.53
C HIS A 314 -0.88 8.24 29.02
N GLY A 315 -0.33 7.13 28.55
CA GLY A 315 -0.17 6.85 27.12
C GLY A 315 -1.49 6.43 26.49
N VAL A 316 -1.54 6.46 25.16
CA VAL A 316 -2.75 6.19 24.37
C VAL A 316 -3.35 4.82 24.68
N ASP A 317 -4.67 4.74 24.71
CA ASP A 317 -5.40 3.50 24.53
C ASP A 317 -6.43 3.59 23.39
N PHE A 318 -6.78 2.43 22.84
CA PHE A 318 -7.69 2.34 21.70
C PHE A 318 -8.14 0.90 21.43
N HIS A 319 -9.28 0.78 20.78
CA HIS A 319 -9.75 -0.44 20.15
C HIS A 319 -9.08 -0.65 18.79
N LEU A 320 -8.46 -1.82 18.60
CA LEU A 320 -7.88 -2.23 17.33
C LEU A 320 -8.71 -3.35 16.69
N VAL A 321 -9.06 -3.17 15.42
CA VAL A 321 -9.70 -4.20 14.60
C VAL A 321 -8.89 -4.42 13.33
N THR A 322 -8.52 -5.66 13.04
CA THR A 322 -7.99 -6.05 11.73
C THR A 322 -9.00 -6.83 10.91
N VAL A 323 -8.98 -6.64 9.59
CA VAL A 323 -9.83 -7.35 8.63
C VAL A 323 -9.03 -7.90 7.45
N HIS A 324 -9.57 -8.95 6.83
CA HIS A 324 -9.16 -9.38 5.48
C HIS A 324 -10.43 -9.75 4.70
N LEU A 325 -10.95 -8.79 3.95
CA LEU A 325 -12.24 -8.92 3.28
C LEU A 325 -12.15 -9.77 2.00
N LYS A 326 -13.30 -10.11 1.42
CA LYS A 326 -13.37 -11.05 0.30
C LYS A 326 -12.59 -10.52 -0.93
N SER A 327 -11.55 -11.25 -1.32
CA SER A 327 -10.81 -11.03 -2.55
C SER A 327 -11.60 -11.40 -3.80
N GLY A 328 -11.18 -10.83 -4.93
CA GLY A 328 -11.71 -11.11 -6.26
C GLY A 328 -12.45 -9.92 -6.88
N PRO A 329 -12.26 -9.67 -8.18
CA PRO A 329 -12.90 -8.56 -8.88
C PRO A 329 -14.25 -9.00 -9.50
N THR A 330 -15.13 -9.63 -8.72
CA THR A 330 -16.47 -10.06 -9.16
C THR A 330 -17.57 -9.28 -8.43
N VAL A 331 -18.78 -9.24 -8.99
CA VAL A 331 -19.95 -8.61 -8.35
C VAL A 331 -20.24 -9.28 -7.00
N ASP A 332 -20.18 -10.61 -6.93
CA ASP A 332 -20.41 -11.36 -5.68
C ASP A 332 -19.35 -11.04 -4.62
N ALA A 333 -18.07 -10.92 -5.01
CA ALA A 333 -17.01 -10.55 -4.08
C ALA A 333 -17.19 -9.12 -3.57
N LEU A 334 -17.51 -8.17 -4.46
CA LEU A 334 -17.84 -6.79 -4.10
C LEU A 334 -19.01 -6.71 -3.12
N ASP A 335 -20.07 -7.45 -3.38
CA ASP A 335 -21.24 -7.50 -2.50
C ASP A 335 -20.91 -8.07 -1.11
N LEU A 336 -20.10 -9.14 -1.04
CA LEU A 336 -19.62 -9.67 0.23
C LEU A 336 -18.79 -8.64 1.01
N ARG A 337 -17.92 -7.87 0.35
CA ARG A 337 -17.17 -6.78 1.00
C ARG A 337 -18.11 -5.69 1.54
N HIS A 338 -19.09 -5.25 0.75
CA HIS A 338 -20.08 -4.29 1.22
C HIS A 338 -20.89 -4.81 2.41
N ARG A 339 -21.29 -6.09 2.42
CA ARG A 339 -21.99 -6.69 3.56
C ARG A 339 -21.15 -6.69 4.83
N ALA A 340 -19.85 -6.99 4.74
CA ALA A 340 -18.95 -6.93 5.89
C ALA A 340 -18.82 -5.49 6.43
N LEU A 341 -18.65 -4.50 5.54
CA LEU A 341 -18.53 -3.09 5.91
C LEU A 341 -19.81 -2.54 6.54
N ASN A 342 -20.99 -2.93 6.04
CA ASN A 342 -22.30 -2.56 6.59
C ASN A 342 -22.60 -3.22 7.95
N ARG A 343 -21.68 -4.00 8.52
CA ARG A 343 -21.81 -4.62 9.84
C ARG A 343 -20.82 -4.04 10.86
N ILE A 344 -20.12 -2.96 10.51
CA ILE A 344 -19.25 -2.24 11.46
C ILE A 344 -20.10 -1.71 12.63
N ASP A 345 -21.31 -1.18 12.38
CA ASP A 345 -22.30 -0.80 13.40
C ASP A 345 -22.76 -1.93 14.34
N GLN A 346 -22.56 -3.21 13.99
CA GLN A 346 -22.84 -4.32 14.89
C GLN A 346 -21.69 -4.59 15.85
N VAL A 347 -20.49 -4.14 15.49
CA VAL A 347 -19.25 -4.38 16.23
C VAL A 347 -18.90 -3.20 17.14
N THR A 348 -19.10 -1.97 16.69
CA THR A 348 -18.62 -0.77 17.39
C THR A 348 -19.41 -0.39 18.65
N PRO A 349 -20.74 -0.56 18.77
CA PRO A 349 -21.47 -0.06 19.94
C PRO A 349 -21.00 -0.62 21.29
N PRO A 350 -20.68 -1.91 21.43
CA PRO A 350 -20.08 -2.43 22.66
C PRO A 350 -18.70 -1.84 22.98
N LEU A 351 -17.93 -1.46 21.96
CA LEU A 351 -16.59 -0.87 22.12
C LEU A 351 -16.71 0.57 22.64
N LEU A 352 -17.63 1.35 22.07
CA LEU A 352 -17.91 2.73 22.46
C LEU A 352 -18.34 2.92 23.92
N ALA A 353 -18.74 1.85 24.61
CA ALA A 353 -19.03 1.89 26.04
C ALA A 353 -17.76 1.92 26.90
N GLN A 354 -16.63 1.51 26.34
CA GLN A 354 -15.32 1.51 26.99
C GLN A 354 -14.50 2.72 26.57
N ASP A 355 -14.39 2.97 25.27
CA ASP A 355 -13.52 4.01 24.69
C ASP A 355 -14.00 4.36 23.25
N GLY A 356 -13.89 5.64 22.87
CA GLY A 356 -14.26 6.18 21.57
C GLY A 356 -13.22 6.00 20.46
N ASP A 357 -12.01 5.57 20.82
CA ASP A 357 -10.86 5.47 19.94
C ASP A 357 -10.81 4.11 19.30
N ILE A 358 -11.06 4.10 17.99
CA ILE A 358 -11.20 2.86 17.22
C ILE A 358 -10.37 2.99 15.95
N VAL A 359 -9.43 2.06 15.79
CA VAL A 359 -8.65 1.88 14.57
C VAL A 359 -9.07 0.56 13.91
N ILE A 360 -9.57 0.64 12.67
CA ILE A 360 -9.89 -0.53 11.84
C ILE A 360 -8.96 -0.54 10.64
N LEU A 361 -8.16 -1.58 10.46
CA LEU A 361 -7.18 -1.64 9.37
C LEU A 361 -7.05 -3.05 8.78
N GLY A 362 -6.34 -3.16 7.66
CA GLY A 362 -6.12 -4.46 6.99
C GLY A 362 -6.33 -4.39 5.49
N ASP A 363 -6.38 -5.57 4.87
CA ASP A 363 -6.65 -5.75 3.45
C ASP A 363 -8.18 -5.79 3.21
N PHE A 364 -8.71 -4.70 2.67
CA PHE A 364 -10.13 -4.58 2.36
C PHE A 364 -10.45 -5.13 0.97
N ASN A 365 -9.45 -5.51 0.17
CA ASN A 365 -9.62 -6.04 -1.17
C ASN A 365 -10.53 -5.16 -2.06
N THR A 366 -10.38 -3.83 -2.00
CA THR A 366 -11.15 -2.86 -2.79
C THR A 366 -10.78 -2.89 -4.28
N MET A 367 -11.11 -4.01 -4.94
CA MET A 367 -10.73 -4.35 -6.31
C MET A 367 -11.78 -3.98 -7.36
N GLY A 368 -12.98 -3.59 -6.95
CA GLY A 368 -14.15 -3.42 -7.80
C GLY A 368 -14.76 -4.75 -8.25
N ALA A 369 -15.49 -4.70 -9.36
CA ALA A 369 -16.18 -5.81 -10.02
C ALA A 369 -15.65 -6.03 -11.45
N GLY A 370 -14.33 -6.05 -11.61
CA GLY A 370 -13.65 -6.42 -12.87
C GLY A 370 -13.06 -5.23 -13.63
N ASP A 371 -13.33 -4.00 -13.20
CA ASP A 371 -12.92 -2.81 -13.93
C ASP A 371 -12.59 -1.61 -13.01
N ARG A 372 -11.85 -0.63 -13.55
CA ARG A 372 -11.41 0.55 -12.79
C ARG A 372 -12.56 1.47 -12.36
N ARG A 373 -13.67 1.51 -13.10
CA ARG A 373 -14.83 2.34 -12.74
C ARG A 373 -15.54 1.74 -11.54
N SER A 374 -15.77 0.43 -11.50
CA SER A 374 -16.35 -0.22 -10.33
C SER A 374 -15.43 -0.13 -9.10
N GLN A 375 -14.11 -0.27 -9.28
CA GLN A 375 -13.16 -0.04 -8.18
C GLN A 375 -13.25 1.38 -7.59
N ARG A 376 -13.27 2.42 -8.44
CA ARG A 376 -13.42 3.81 -7.97
C ARG A 376 -14.75 4.03 -7.25
N TYR A 377 -15.82 3.38 -7.72
CA TYR A 377 -17.12 3.44 -7.07
C TYR A 377 -17.10 2.74 -5.72
N GLU A 378 -16.45 1.59 -5.60
CA GLU A 378 -16.25 0.88 -4.34
C GLU A 378 -15.50 1.74 -3.32
N LEU A 379 -14.36 2.33 -3.69
CA LEU A 379 -13.62 3.24 -2.80
C LEU A 379 -14.46 4.43 -2.32
N LYS A 380 -15.27 5.01 -3.22
CA LYS A 380 -16.22 6.08 -2.85
C LYS A 380 -17.32 5.58 -1.91
N SER A 381 -17.80 4.36 -2.14
CA SER A 381 -18.87 3.73 -1.35
C SER A 381 -18.36 3.39 0.05
N LEU A 382 -17.18 2.76 0.16
CA LEU A 382 -16.47 2.50 1.42
C LEU A 382 -16.45 3.77 2.28
N ARG A 383 -15.89 4.87 1.76
CA ARG A 383 -15.80 6.15 2.48
C ARG A 383 -17.14 6.66 2.96
N ARG A 384 -18.17 6.60 2.10
CA ARG A 384 -19.52 7.06 2.44
C ARG A 384 -20.18 6.18 3.49
N LEU A 385 -19.93 4.87 3.47
CA LEU A 385 -20.47 3.92 4.44
C LEU A 385 -19.84 4.15 5.80
N VAL A 386 -18.50 4.02 5.89
CA VAL A 386 -17.77 4.12 7.16
C VAL A 386 -17.91 5.50 7.82
N ALA A 387 -18.10 6.56 7.02
CA ALA A 387 -18.40 7.91 7.50
C ALA A 387 -19.74 8.05 8.24
N LYS A 388 -20.70 7.14 8.01
CA LYS A 388 -22.05 7.18 8.57
C LYS A 388 -22.26 6.21 9.72
N GLU A 389 -21.33 5.29 9.92
CA GLU A 389 -21.29 4.42 11.09
C GLU A 389 -21.21 5.24 12.38
N ARG A 390 -21.43 4.62 13.53
CA ARG A 390 -21.19 5.23 14.84
C ARG A 390 -19.91 4.63 15.42
N PRO A 391 -18.87 5.43 15.77
CA PRO A 391 -18.86 6.91 15.89
C PRO A 391 -18.65 7.65 14.55
N GLY A 392 -18.39 6.91 13.48
CA GLY A 392 -18.07 7.43 12.16
C GLY A 392 -16.57 7.47 11.97
N PHE A 393 -16.12 7.05 10.80
CA PHE A 393 -14.71 6.83 10.52
C PHE A 393 -14.21 7.65 9.34
N ASP A 394 -12.94 8.02 9.40
CA ASP A 394 -12.18 8.51 8.26
C ASP A 394 -11.34 7.38 7.68
N ASP A 395 -11.53 7.09 6.38
CA ASP A 395 -10.60 6.29 5.57
C ASP A 395 -9.38 7.16 5.25
N LEU A 396 -8.28 6.93 5.97
CA LEU A 396 -7.11 7.78 5.84
C LEU A 396 -6.54 7.70 4.42
N PRO A 397 -6.21 8.84 3.79
CA PRO A 397 -5.48 8.83 2.53
C PRO A 397 -4.13 8.14 2.73
N ILE A 398 -3.76 7.26 1.80
CA ILE A 398 -2.47 6.58 1.79
C ILE A 398 -1.45 7.32 0.90
N VAL A 399 -0.19 7.32 1.34
CA VAL A 399 0.94 7.90 0.59
C VAL A 399 2.11 6.90 0.54
N PRO A 400 2.56 6.47 -0.66
CA PRO A 400 1.92 6.68 -1.97
C PRO A 400 0.58 5.94 -2.13
N ARG A 401 -0.13 6.19 -3.23
CA ARG A 401 -1.52 5.72 -3.48
C ARG A 401 -1.64 4.26 -3.96
N CYS A 402 -0.89 3.36 -3.37
CA CYS A 402 -0.98 1.92 -3.59
C CYS A 402 -0.35 1.19 -2.41
N THR A 403 -0.83 -0.03 -2.16
CA THR A 403 -0.42 -0.88 -1.05
C THR A 403 -0.05 -2.28 -1.52
N GLN A 404 -0.19 -2.58 -2.81
CA GLN A 404 0.17 -3.87 -3.41
C GLN A 404 0.48 -3.73 -4.90
N TYR A 405 1.12 -4.74 -5.46
CA TYR A 405 1.25 -4.92 -6.91
C TYR A 405 0.64 -6.21 -7.43
N PHE A 406 -0.18 -6.07 -8.48
CA PHE A 406 -0.74 -7.22 -9.18
C PHE A 406 -0.54 -7.04 -10.68
N ARG A 407 0.09 -8.03 -11.32
CA ARG A 407 0.44 -7.98 -12.76
C ARG A 407 1.21 -6.71 -13.13
N GLY A 408 2.18 -6.34 -12.30
CA GLY A 408 3.04 -5.17 -12.46
C GLY A 408 2.33 -3.83 -12.23
N ARG A 409 1.09 -3.80 -11.72
CA ARG A 409 0.34 -2.56 -11.48
C ARG A 409 0.07 -2.35 -10.01
N GLY A 410 0.37 -1.15 -9.51
CA GLY A 410 0.02 -0.73 -8.17
C GLY A 410 -1.49 -0.64 -7.97
N GLY A 411 -1.99 -1.17 -6.87
CA GLY A 411 -3.37 -1.04 -6.42
C GLY A 411 -3.45 -0.61 -4.96
N TRP A 412 -4.57 -0.01 -4.56
CA TRP A 412 -4.87 0.33 -3.16
C TRP A 412 -5.89 -0.68 -2.66
N LEU A 413 -5.45 -1.64 -1.84
CA LEU A 413 -6.30 -2.65 -1.21
C LEU A 413 -6.30 -2.57 0.32
N ASP A 414 -5.24 -2.03 0.91
CA ASP A 414 -5.07 -1.94 2.36
C ASP A 414 -5.50 -0.56 2.86
N HIS A 415 -6.29 -0.54 3.92
CA HIS A 415 -6.90 0.68 4.45
C HIS A 415 -6.64 0.84 5.94
N VAL A 416 -6.71 2.09 6.39
CA VAL A 416 -6.72 2.47 7.80
C VAL A 416 -7.91 3.39 8.02
N LEU A 417 -8.89 2.89 8.77
CA LEU A 417 -10.03 3.64 9.24
C LEU A 417 -9.78 4.05 10.69
N VAL A 418 -10.00 5.32 11.01
CA VAL A 418 -9.88 5.85 12.37
C VAL A 418 -11.19 6.51 12.76
N SER A 419 -11.66 6.30 14.00
CA SER A 419 -12.80 7.05 14.52
C SER A 419 -12.54 8.56 14.39
N ARG A 420 -13.56 9.31 13.98
CA ARG A 420 -13.41 10.76 13.78
C ARG A 420 -13.01 11.51 15.05
N THR A 421 -13.40 10.97 16.18
CA THR A 421 -13.20 11.55 17.51
C THR A 421 -11.80 11.35 18.06
N MET A 422 -11.04 10.36 17.57
CA MET A 422 -9.69 10.04 18.05
C MET A 422 -8.71 11.19 17.78
N ARG A 423 -8.18 11.80 18.84
CA ARG A 423 -7.34 13.02 18.77
C ARG A 423 -5.85 12.70 18.60
N GLU A 424 -5.47 11.49 18.99
CA GLU A 424 -4.14 10.92 19.05
C GLU A 424 -3.58 10.70 17.63
N VAL A 425 -4.46 10.53 16.63
CA VAL A 425 -4.09 10.51 15.21
C VAL A 425 -3.80 11.92 14.72
N SER A 426 -2.57 12.37 14.99
CA SER A 426 -2.10 13.71 14.63
C SER A 426 -1.95 13.93 13.12
N SER A 427 -1.56 12.89 12.37
CA SER A 427 -1.49 12.90 10.91
C SER A 427 -2.65 12.08 10.39
N ARG A 428 -3.66 12.73 9.80
CA ARG A 428 -4.78 12.06 9.13
C ARG A 428 -4.34 11.55 7.74
N THR A 429 -3.21 10.85 7.69
CA THR A 429 -2.61 10.23 6.51
C THR A 429 -1.91 8.96 6.94
N ALA A 430 -2.14 7.88 6.20
CA ALA A 430 -1.42 6.63 6.36
C ALA A 430 -0.26 6.57 5.37
N HIS A 431 0.84 5.99 5.79
CA HIS A 431 2.07 5.91 5.01
C HIS A 431 2.29 4.47 4.54
N VAL A 432 2.74 4.32 3.31
CA VAL A 432 3.10 3.02 2.74
C VAL A 432 4.60 2.97 2.59
N SER A 433 5.20 1.90 3.10
CA SER A 433 6.64 1.63 2.96
C SER A 433 6.89 0.55 1.90
N GLY A 434 8.14 0.28 1.59
CA GLY A 434 8.54 -0.85 0.75
C GLY A 434 8.56 -0.54 -0.72
N TYR A 435 8.49 -1.56 -1.56
CA TYR A 435 8.58 -1.36 -3.00
C TYR A 435 7.39 -0.55 -3.55
N CYS A 436 6.27 -0.45 -2.83
CA CYS A 436 5.23 0.51 -3.17
C CYS A 436 5.71 1.96 -3.10
N GLU A 437 6.48 2.29 -2.07
CA GLU A 437 7.17 3.56 -1.92
C GLU A 437 8.27 3.73 -2.95
N GLN A 438 9.16 2.74 -3.13
CA GLN A 438 10.26 2.81 -4.09
C GLN A 438 9.77 3.12 -5.52
N PHE A 439 8.71 2.43 -5.96
CA PHE A 439 8.18 2.58 -7.31
C PHE A 439 7.12 3.67 -7.42
N GLN A 440 6.74 4.33 -6.32
CA GLN A 440 5.74 5.42 -6.30
C GLN A 440 4.45 5.04 -7.05
N CYS A 441 4.02 3.78 -6.89
CA CYS A 441 2.84 3.21 -7.57
C CYS A 441 2.87 3.22 -9.10
N ARG A 442 4.05 3.44 -9.71
CA ARG A 442 4.25 3.32 -11.16
C ARG A 442 4.26 1.85 -11.55
N PRO A 443 3.82 1.49 -12.77
CA PRO A 443 3.93 0.13 -13.24
C PRO A 443 5.37 -0.41 -13.12
N ILE A 444 5.50 -1.66 -12.67
CA ILE A 444 6.75 -2.40 -12.66
C ILE A 444 6.88 -3.10 -14.01
N GLU A 445 7.94 -2.78 -14.74
CA GLU A 445 8.30 -3.42 -16.00
C GLU A 445 9.42 -4.45 -15.73
N GLY A 446 9.26 -5.68 -16.22
CA GLY A 446 10.24 -6.76 -16.02
C GLY A 446 10.00 -7.59 -14.75
N PRO A 447 11.06 -8.20 -14.18
CA PRO A 447 10.95 -9.02 -12.98
C PRO A 447 10.45 -8.21 -11.78
N TYR A 448 9.63 -8.84 -10.94
CA TYR A 448 9.23 -8.21 -9.68
C TYR A 448 10.44 -8.03 -8.73
N PRO A 449 10.42 -6.97 -7.90
CA PRO A 449 11.42 -6.77 -6.84
C PRO A 449 11.58 -8.00 -5.97
N LEU A 450 12.76 -8.20 -5.38
CA LEU A 450 12.98 -9.37 -4.52
C LEU A 450 12.04 -9.36 -3.30
N ALA A 451 11.75 -8.18 -2.73
CA ALA A 451 10.80 -8.03 -1.63
C ALA A 451 9.37 -8.47 -2.01
N TYR A 452 8.94 -8.24 -3.26
CA TYR A 452 7.65 -8.72 -3.75
C TYR A 452 7.55 -10.25 -3.69
N ARG A 453 8.65 -10.93 -4.04
CA ARG A 453 8.70 -12.39 -4.08
C ARG A 453 8.86 -12.98 -2.68
N ARG A 454 9.80 -12.45 -1.91
CA ARG A 454 10.31 -13.06 -0.67
C ARG A 454 9.70 -12.48 0.61
N LEU A 455 8.97 -11.38 0.55
CA LEU A 455 8.28 -10.81 1.72
C LEU A 455 6.76 -10.86 1.54
N SER A 456 6.23 -10.15 0.53
CA SER A 456 4.80 -10.13 0.21
C SER A 456 4.54 -9.37 -1.10
N ASP A 457 3.44 -9.66 -1.79
CA ASP A 457 2.89 -8.85 -2.88
C ASP A 457 2.12 -7.59 -2.40
N HIS A 458 1.97 -7.44 -1.09
CA HIS A 458 1.56 -6.22 -0.42
C HIS A 458 2.73 -5.53 0.29
N CYS A 459 2.53 -4.24 0.53
CA CYS A 459 3.43 -3.33 1.21
C CYS A 459 2.79 -2.90 2.53
N PRO A 460 3.56 -2.80 3.63
CA PRO A 460 2.99 -2.43 4.91
C PRO A 460 2.52 -0.98 4.91
N VAL A 461 1.35 -0.77 5.52
CA VAL A 461 0.73 0.55 5.73
C VAL A 461 0.78 0.87 7.21
N TRP A 462 1.16 2.09 7.57
CA TRP A 462 1.33 2.48 8.96
C TRP A 462 0.86 3.90 9.26
N ILE A 463 0.56 4.14 10.54
CA ILE A 463 0.28 5.44 11.14
C ILE A 463 1.05 5.57 12.45
N ASP A 464 1.32 6.81 12.85
CA ASP A 464 1.85 7.12 14.18
C ASP A 464 0.75 7.81 15.01
N LEU A 465 0.47 7.24 16.18
CA LEU A 465 -0.39 7.80 17.20
C LEU A 465 0.46 8.62 18.18
N LEU A 466 -0.07 9.73 18.68
CA LEU A 466 0.47 10.35 19.89
C LEU A 466 0.38 9.34 21.04
N ASP A 467 1.48 9.14 21.77
CA ASP A 467 1.52 8.29 22.97
C ASP A 467 1.05 9.08 24.19
N ARG A 468 -0.20 9.52 24.14
CA ARG A 468 -0.94 10.16 25.22
C ARG A 468 -2.42 9.87 25.06
N ASP A 469 -3.11 9.84 26.18
CA ASP A 469 -4.57 9.67 26.24
C ASP A 469 -5.22 11.06 26.26
N ASP A 470 -5.91 11.46 25.18
CA ASP A 470 -6.51 12.79 25.07
C ASP A 470 -8.02 12.79 25.36
N ASP A 471 -8.67 11.68 25.74
CA ASP A 471 -10.14 11.52 25.78
C ASP A 471 -10.91 12.22 26.92
#